data_AF-A0A2N0NL40-F1
#
_entry.id   AF-A0A2N0NL40-F1
#
_cell.length_a   1.000
_cell.length_b   1.000
_cell.length_c   1.000
_cell.angle_alpha   90.00
_cell.angle_beta   90.00
_cell.angle_gamma   90.00
#
_symmetry.space_group_name_H-M   'P 1'
#
loop_
_entity.id
_entity.type
_entity.pdbx_description
1 polymer ?
#
loop_
_entity_poly.entity_id
_entity_poly.type
_entity_poly.pdbx_seq_one_letter_code
_entity_poly.pdbx_strand_id
1 'polypeptide(L)'
;MTKESWFSYTNLSRSTFKKRFSKEPQQINNKTSLNRQWDLFEKTLIELKEDIIPQKTINSNTSSNIDLLLELRQMNNHVILLYQNTYYEGWIKYLPRLKVLLDFNKLLITLPSTVTPHNFVSTKDEIYRLYHTMKTAYKSTYDKHLSDKISSYVIEHNDNLQHDQTKMINSILNRKPRHIVLDRLSFIDNKGDYAFTNNPEIIEKEAIKHFQHQAGPPNTKDITNLDSLPQDWKDHYDPTLQNIKEKW
;
A
#
# COMPACT_ATOMS: atom_id res chain seq x y z
N MET A 1 -24.52 4.64 2.25
CA MET A 1 -25.28 4.61 3.52
C MET A 1 -26.76 4.64 3.21
N THR A 2 -27.54 3.69 3.73
CA THR A 2 -29.01 3.65 3.57
C THR A 2 -29.67 4.63 4.54
N LYS A 3 -30.93 5.03 4.28
CA LYS A 3 -31.69 5.92 5.18
C LYS A 3 -31.78 5.35 6.60
N GLU A 4 -31.92 4.03 6.74
CA GLU A 4 -31.94 3.32 8.02
C GLU A 4 -30.59 3.41 8.75
N SER A 5 -29.47 3.26 8.03
CA SER A 5 -28.13 3.40 8.64
C SER A 5 -27.88 4.81 9.18
N TRP A 6 -28.44 5.84 8.54
CA TRP A 6 -28.33 7.22 9.01
C TRP A 6 -29.18 7.48 10.25
N PHE A 7 -30.40 6.93 10.29
CA PHE A 7 -31.28 7.03 11.44
C PHE A 7 -30.67 6.35 12.69
N SER A 8 -30.13 5.15 12.52
CA SER A 8 -29.40 4.43 13.58
C SER A 8 -28.18 5.21 14.08
N TYR A 9 -27.38 5.78 13.16
CA TYR A 9 -26.24 6.65 13.51
C TYR A 9 -26.68 7.85 14.35
N THR A 10 -27.73 8.55 13.94
CA THR A 10 -28.20 9.74 14.66
C THR A 10 -28.74 9.43 16.06
N ASN A 11 -29.41 8.29 16.25
CA ASN A 11 -29.94 7.93 17.56
C ASN A 11 -28.84 7.44 18.51
N LEU A 12 -27.90 6.63 18.00
CA LEU A 12 -26.78 6.12 18.78
C LEU A 12 -25.81 7.23 19.18
N SER A 13 -25.45 8.11 18.24
CA SER A 13 -24.62 9.29 18.54
C SER A 13 -25.29 10.18 19.59
N ARG A 14 -26.56 10.55 19.41
CA ARG A 14 -27.30 11.40 20.35
C ARG A 14 -27.35 10.80 21.76
N SER A 15 -27.64 9.50 21.89
CA SER A 15 -27.68 8.84 23.20
C SER A 15 -26.30 8.78 23.87
N THR A 16 -25.24 8.51 23.09
CA THR A 16 -23.86 8.39 23.57
C THR A 16 -23.32 9.73 24.03
N PHE A 17 -23.49 10.78 23.21
CA PHE A 17 -23.10 12.14 23.58
C PHE A 17 -23.86 12.61 24.83
N LYS A 18 -25.18 12.39 24.89
CA LYS A 18 -25.99 12.77 26.07
C LYS A 18 -25.50 12.08 27.35
N LYS A 19 -25.14 10.80 27.28
CA LYS A 19 -24.64 10.03 28.43
C LYS A 19 -23.23 10.45 28.88
N ARG A 20 -22.36 10.85 27.94
CA ARG A 20 -20.98 11.23 28.26
C ARG A 20 -20.88 12.66 28.77
N PHE A 21 -21.59 13.59 28.12
CA PHE A 21 -21.57 15.00 28.49
C PHE A 21 -22.45 15.31 29.71
N SER A 22 -23.36 14.41 30.12
CA SER A 22 -24.10 14.58 31.39
C SER A 22 -23.22 14.49 32.64
N LYS A 23 -22.01 13.93 32.51
CA LYS A 23 -21.03 13.81 33.61
C LYS A 23 -20.02 14.96 33.64
N GLU A 24 -20.04 15.83 32.64
CA GLU A 24 -19.11 16.96 32.56
C GLU A 24 -19.76 18.25 33.10
N PRO A 25 -18.95 19.14 33.69
CA PRO A 25 -19.45 20.44 34.12
C PRO A 25 -19.95 21.25 32.92
N GLN A 26 -21.17 21.79 33.04
CA GLN A 26 -21.84 22.54 31.96
C GLN A 26 -21.22 23.92 31.71
N GLN A 27 -20.47 24.46 32.67
CA GLN A 27 -19.80 25.75 32.56
C GLN A 27 -18.31 25.58 32.30
N ILE A 28 -17.83 26.15 31.19
CA ILE A 28 -16.43 26.15 30.79
C ILE A 28 -15.78 27.41 31.36
N ASN A 29 -15.12 27.27 32.51
CA ASN A 29 -14.61 28.41 33.26
C ASN A 29 -13.09 28.62 33.08
N ASN A 30 -12.39 27.67 32.46
CA ASN A 30 -10.96 27.78 32.18
C ASN A 30 -10.51 26.95 30.95
N LYS A 31 -9.32 27.26 30.42
CA LYS A 31 -8.74 26.58 29.26
C LYS A 31 -8.59 25.05 29.46
N THR A 32 -8.30 24.62 30.68
CA THR A 32 -8.18 23.19 31.00
C THR A 32 -9.51 22.44 30.87
N SER A 33 -10.62 23.06 31.31
CA SER A 33 -11.97 22.53 31.17
C SER A 33 -12.41 22.48 29.70
N LEU A 34 -12.02 23.48 28.91
CA LEU A 34 -12.27 23.50 27.47
C LEU A 34 -11.54 22.36 26.75
N ASN A 35 -10.24 22.19 27.02
CA ASN A 35 -9.44 21.12 26.42
C ASN A 35 -9.98 19.73 26.78
N ARG A 36 -10.36 19.53 28.05
CA ARG A 36 -10.98 18.27 28.50
C ARG A 36 -12.29 17.97 27.76
N GLN A 37 -13.12 18.97 27.51
CA GLN A 37 -14.35 18.77 26.74
C GLN A 37 -14.07 18.46 25.27
N TRP A 38 -13.05 19.09 24.66
CA TRP A 38 -12.61 18.76 23.31
C TRP A 38 -12.07 17.33 23.21
N ASP A 39 -11.23 16.91 24.15
CA ASP A 39 -10.71 15.54 24.20
C ASP A 39 -11.83 14.51 24.35
N LEU A 40 -12.85 14.82 25.18
CA LEU A 40 -14.01 13.95 25.36
C LEU A 40 -14.87 13.89 24.08
N PHE A 41 -15.05 15.03 23.41
CA PHE A 41 -15.76 15.10 22.15
C PHE A 41 -15.08 14.26 21.07
N GLU A 42 -13.77 14.44 20.90
CA GLU A 42 -12.96 13.70 19.92
C GLU A 42 -13.00 12.19 20.17
N LYS A 43 -12.76 11.75 21.41
CA LYS A 43 -12.84 10.32 21.78
C LYS A 43 -14.22 9.73 21.49
N THR A 44 -15.28 10.48 21.77
CA THR A 44 -16.65 10.03 21.52
C THR A 44 -16.95 9.90 20.03
N LEU A 45 -16.42 10.81 19.19
CA LEU A 45 -16.52 10.68 17.74
C LEU A 45 -15.76 9.46 17.19
N ILE A 46 -14.54 9.22 17.69
CA ILE A 46 -13.72 8.08 17.26
C ILE A 46 -14.46 6.78 17.59
N GLU A 47 -14.98 6.62 18.80
CA GLU A 47 -15.71 5.41 19.18
C GLU A 47 -16.98 5.19 18.35
N LEU A 48 -17.76 6.24 18.09
CA LEU A 48 -18.96 6.14 17.24
C LEU A 48 -18.61 5.75 15.81
N LYS A 49 -17.48 6.25 15.30
CA LYS A 49 -16.96 5.87 13.99
C LYS A 49 -16.62 4.38 13.94
N GLU A 50 -15.94 3.87 14.96
CA GLU A 50 -15.56 2.44 15.06
C GLU A 50 -16.78 1.51 15.14
N ASP A 51 -17.84 1.90 15.84
CA ASP A 51 -19.03 1.07 16.06
C ASP A 51 -19.99 1.05 14.84
N ILE A 52 -20.04 2.15 14.07
CA ILE A 52 -21.07 2.35 13.04
C ILE A 52 -20.53 2.18 11.63
N ILE A 53 -19.26 2.53 11.39
CA ILE A 53 -18.66 2.38 10.07
C ILE A 53 -18.06 0.98 10.00
N PRO A 54 -18.50 0.12 9.07
CA PRO A 54 -17.86 -1.16 8.82
C PRO A 54 -16.38 -0.92 8.52
N GLN A 55 -15.52 -1.26 9.48
CA GLN A 55 -14.08 -1.31 9.28
C GLN A 55 -13.84 -2.30 8.15
N LYS A 56 -13.18 -1.84 7.07
CA LYS A 56 -12.69 -2.76 6.04
C LYS A 56 -11.72 -3.69 6.76
N THR A 57 -12.12 -4.94 6.97
CA THR A 57 -11.21 -5.97 7.47
C THR A 57 -10.03 -6.00 6.51
N ILE A 58 -8.88 -5.55 6.98
CA ILE A 58 -7.63 -5.76 6.27
C ILE A 58 -7.54 -7.28 6.17
N ASN A 59 -7.62 -7.81 4.95
CA ASN A 59 -7.44 -9.24 4.70
C ASN A 59 -6.17 -9.70 5.43
N SER A 60 -6.34 -10.54 6.45
CA SER A 60 -5.25 -11.19 7.20
C SER A 60 -4.39 -12.08 6.29
N ASN A 61 -4.87 -12.41 5.09
CA ASN A 61 -4.16 -13.24 4.12
C ASN A 61 -2.97 -12.54 3.44
N THR A 62 -2.82 -11.22 3.59
CA THR A 62 -1.60 -10.49 3.15
C THR A 62 -0.60 -10.23 4.28
N SER A 63 -0.94 -10.55 5.53
CA SER A 63 -0.18 -10.06 6.69
C SER A 63 0.98 -10.96 7.11
N SER A 64 0.90 -12.28 6.91
CA SER A 64 1.89 -13.21 7.48
C SER A 64 3.36 -12.91 7.09
N ASN A 65 3.63 -12.60 5.83
CA ASN A 65 4.98 -12.28 5.37
C ASN A 65 5.41 -10.84 5.68
N ILE A 66 4.47 -9.88 5.65
CA ILE A 66 4.75 -8.47 5.96
C ILE A 66 5.02 -8.30 7.46
N ASP A 67 4.23 -8.98 8.29
CA ASP A 67 4.37 -8.98 9.74
C ASP A 67 5.70 -9.62 10.15
N LEU A 68 6.07 -10.77 9.57
CA LEU A 68 7.37 -11.40 9.83
C LEU A 68 8.55 -10.50 9.44
N LEU A 69 8.47 -9.83 8.29
CA LEU A 69 9.53 -8.92 7.84
C LEU A 69 9.65 -7.70 8.76
N LEU A 70 8.52 -7.15 9.21
CA LEU A 70 8.45 -6.03 10.13
C LEU A 70 9.00 -6.41 11.50
N GLU A 71 8.61 -7.58 12.02
CA GLU A 71 9.13 -8.14 13.26
C GLU A 71 10.65 -8.29 13.16
N LEU A 72 11.18 -8.98 12.15
CA LEU A 72 12.63 -9.14 11.96
C LEU A 72 13.38 -7.80 11.86
N ARG A 73 12.77 -6.78 11.23
CA ARG A 73 13.33 -5.43 11.17
C ARG A 73 13.38 -4.75 12.54
N GLN A 74 12.26 -4.76 13.28
CA GLN A 74 12.18 -4.18 14.62
C GLN A 74 13.18 -4.86 15.57
N MET A 75 13.27 -6.18 15.45
CA MET A 75 14.17 -7.01 16.22
C MET A 75 15.65 -6.72 15.90
N ASN A 76 16.04 -6.63 14.62
CA ASN A 76 17.40 -6.26 14.21
C ASN A 76 17.81 -4.87 14.73
N ASN A 77 16.89 -3.89 14.68
CA ASN A 77 17.14 -2.54 15.21
C ASN A 77 17.40 -2.57 16.72
N HIS A 78 16.67 -3.39 17.49
CA HIS A 78 16.91 -3.53 18.92
C HIS A 78 18.30 -4.09 19.23
N VAL A 79 18.78 -5.08 18.48
CA VAL A 79 20.12 -5.64 18.68
C VAL A 79 21.23 -4.66 18.26
N ILE A 80 21.01 -3.88 17.20
CA ILE A 80 21.93 -2.79 16.79
C ILE A 80 22.11 -1.78 17.92
N LEU A 81 21.01 -1.32 18.53
CA LEU A 81 21.06 -0.33 19.62
C LEU A 81 21.82 -0.84 20.85
N LEU A 82 21.80 -2.15 21.10
CA LEU A 82 22.52 -2.79 22.19
C LEU A 82 24.00 -2.92 21.90
N TYR A 83 24.34 -3.30 20.67
CA TYR A 83 25.72 -3.39 20.23
C TYR A 83 26.42 -2.01 20.25
N GLN A 84 25.70 -0.95 19.87
CA GLN A 84 26.24 0.42 19.81
C GLN A 84 26.40 1.08 21.19
N ASN A 85 25.72 0.59 22.23
CA ASN A 85 25.81 1.17 23.57
C ASN A 85 27.11 0.78 24.28
N THR A 86 27.82 1.77 24.79
CA THR A 86 29.11 1.60 25.47
C THR A 86 28.97 1.19 26.95
N TYR A 87 27.76 1.28 27.52
CA TYR A 87 27.49 0.97 28.94
C TYR A 87 26.31 0.01 29.14
N TYR A 88 26.51 -0.94 30.06
CA TYR A 88 25.62 -2.06 30.39
C TYR A 88 24.52 -1.73 31.42
N GLU A 89 24.35 -0.46 31.80
CA GLU A 89 23.36 -0.01 32.79
C GLU A 89 21.91 -0.36 32.38
N GLY A 90 21.66 -0.58 31.09
CA GLY A 90 20.38 -1.03 30.56
C GLY A 90 20.22 -2.55 30.44
N TRP A 91 21.22 -3.38 30.75
CA TRP A 91 21.20 -4.83 30.46
C TRP A 91 19.94 -5.54 30.95
N ILE A 92 19.54 -5.28 32.20
CA ILE A 92 18.33 -5.86 32.80
C ILE A 92 17.06 -5.44 32.05
N LYS A 93 17.01 -4.23 31.49
CA LYS A 93 15.87 -3.74 30.71
C LYS A 93 15.75 -4.46 29.36
N TYR A 94 16.88 -4.85 28.77
CA TYR A 94 16.93 -5.45 27.44
C TYR A 94 16.93 -6.98 27.45
N LEU A 95 17.40 -7.60 28.54
CA LEU A 95 17.48 -9.05 28.69
C LEU A 95 16.16 -9.79 28.43
N PRO A 96 14.98 -9.35 28.92
CA PRO A 96 13.70 -10.01 28.62
C PRO A 96 13.41 -10.03 27.12
N ARG A 97 13.67 -8.90 26.43
CA ARG A 97 13.49 -8.82 24.99
C ARG A 97 14.47 -9.73 24.27
N LEU A 98 15.75 -9.73 24.65
CA LEU A 98 16.75 -10.61 24.05
C LEU A 98 16.38 -12.09 24.17
N LYS A 99 15.85 -12.54 25.32
CA LYS A 99 15.37 -13.93 25.47
C LYS A 99 14.25 -14.27 24.49
N VAL A 100 13.26 -13.38 24.35
CA VAL A 100 12.20 -13.53 23.34
C VAL A 100 12.78 -13.61 21.92
N LEU A 101 13.80 -12.80 21.60
CA LEU A 101 14.47 -12.84 20.29
C LEU A 101 15.17 -14.17 20.04
N LEU A 102 15.85 -14.71 21.07
CA LEU A 102 16.54 -15.98 20.98
C LEU A 102 15.56 -17.14 20.79
N ASP A 103 14.46 -17.13 21.53
CA ASP A 103 13.41 -18.15 21.44
C ASP A 103 12.72 -18.11 20.07
N PHE A 104 12.37 -16.91 19.59
CA PHE A 104 11.73 -16.73 18.28
C PHE A 104 12.61 -17.24 17.13
N ASN A 105 13.90 -16.94 17.19
CA ASN A 105 14.87 -17.36 16.17
C ASN A 105 15.47 -18.75 16.44
N LYS A 106 15.05 -19.43 17.51
CA LYS A 106 15.55 -20.74 17.94
C LYS A 106 17.08 -20.78 18.09
N LEU A 107 17.68 -19.71 18.60
CA LEU A 107 19.12 -19.55 18.73
C LEU A 107 19.60 -20.05 20.10
N LEU A 108 20.62 -20.91 20.09
CA LEU A 108 21.25 -21.47 21.29
C LEU A 108 22.32 -20.54 21.87
N ILE A 109 22.00 -19.26 22.07
CA ILE A 109 22.91 -18.29 22.70
C ILE A 109 22.54 -18.16 24.18
N THR A 110 23.51 -18.32 25.07
CA THR A 110 23.28 -18.19 26.51
C THR A 110 23.70 -16.79 26.96
N LEU A 111 22.72 -15.94 27.31
CA LEU A 111 22.98 -14.59 27.81
C LEU A 111 23.02 -14.56 29.34
N PRO A 112 24.02 -13.91 29.97
CA PRO A 112 24.11 -13.85 31.42
C PRO A 112 23.02 -12.97 32.04
N SER A 113 22.61 -13.28 33.27
CA SER A 113 21.60 -12.48 34.00
C SER A 113 22.09 -11.08 34.37
N THR A 114 23.40 -10.93 34.59
CA THR A 114 24.05 -9.66 34.93
C THR A 114 25.35 -9.51 34.15
N VAL A 115 25.65 -8.28 33.73
CA VAL A 115 26.92 -7.94 33.08
C VAL A 115 27.85 -7.32 34.12
N THR A 116 29.03 -7.93 34.26
CA THR A 116 30.13 -7.47 35.11
C THR A 116 31.32 -7.12 34.23
N PRO A 117 32.31 -6.35 34.73
CA PRO A 117 33.51 -6.03 33.94
C PRO A 117 34.22 -7.28 33.39
N HIS A 118 34.17 -8.40 34.10
CA HIS A 118 34.81 -9.65 33.70
C HIS A 118 34.07 -10.37 32.55
N ASN A 119 32.73 -10.36 32.52
CA ASN A 119 31.96 -11.05 31.47
C ASN A 119 31.55 -10.11 30.32
N PHE A 120 31.95 -8.85 30.36
CA PHE A 120 31.55 -7.84 29.39
C PHE A 120 31.99 -8.20 27.97
N VAL A 121 33.25 -8.59 27.79
CA VAL A 121 33.81 -8.90 26.47
C VAL A 121 33.10 -10.08 25.84
N SER A 122 32.94 -11.19 26.58
CA SER A 122 32.24 -12.37 26.07
C SER A 122 30.76 -12.10 25.80
N THR A 123 30.08 -11.33 26.65
CA THR A 123 28.69 -10.94 26.42
C THR A 123 28.54 -10.07 25.17
N LYS A 124 29.49 -9.15 24.93
CA LYS A 124 29.51 -8.31 23.73
C LYS A 124 29.69 -9.15 22.46
N ASP A 125 30.57 -10.16 22.49
CA ASP A 125 30.76 -11.08 21.36
C ASP A 125 29.49 -11.89 21.07
N GLU A 126 28.77 -12.35 22.08
CA GLU A 126 27.48 -13.05 21.90
C GLU A 126 26.40 -12.13 21.33
N ILE A 127 26.31 -10.87 21.80
CA ILE A 127 25.40 -9.87 21.21
C ILE A 127 25.77 -9.60 19.74
N TYR A 128 27.06 -9.59 19.42
CA TYR A 128 27.54 -9.38 18.05
C TYR A 128 27.20 -10.56 17.13
N ARG A 129 27.32 -11.80 17.63
CA ARG A 129 26.86 -13.00 16.92
C ARG A 129 25.36 -12.97 16.68
N LEU A 130 24.59 -12.56 17.69
CA LEU A 130 23.14 -12.37 17.57
C LEU A 130 22.83 -11.32 16.49
N TYR A 131 23.50 -10.18 16.51
CA TYR A 131 23.33 -9.12 15.52
C TYR A 131 23.51 -9.62 14.09
N HIS A 132 24.63 -10.29 13.79
CA HIS A 132 24.91 -10.80 12.44
C HIS A 132 23.92 -11.87 12.00
N THR A 133 23.53 -12.74 12.91
CA THR A 133 22.52 -13.78 12.63
C THR A 133 21.19 -13.13 12.24
N MET A 134 20.75 -12.13 13.01
CA MET A 134 19.49 -11.43 12.75
C MET A 134 19.54 -10.57 11.49
N LYS A 135 20.66 -9.90 11.24
CA LYS A 135 20.88 -9.16 9.99
C LYS A 135 20.77 -10.07 8.77
N THR A 136 21.35 -11.27 8.85
CA THR A 136 21.31 -12.28 7.78
C THR A 136 19.91 -12.83 7.59
N ALA A 137 19.23 -13.19 8.68
CA ALA A 137 17.85 -13.68 8.65
C ALA A 137 16.90 -12.64 8.05
N TYR A 138 17.00 -11.38 8.48
CA TYR A 138 16.22 -10.28 7.92
C TYR A 138 16.46 -10.13 6.41
N LYS A 139 17.73 -10.12 5.98
CA LYS A 139 18.08 -9.99 4.56
C LYS A 139 17.50 -11.13 3.72
N SER A 140 17.63 -12.37 4.19
CA SER A 140 17.06 -13.54 3.53
C SER A 140 15.54 -13.45 3.39
N THR A 141 14.83 -13.06 4.45
CA THR A 141 13.36 -12.91 4.42
C THR A 141 12.94 -11.77 3.50
N TYR A 142 13.68 -10.65 3.51
CA TYR A 142 13.44 -9.52 2.62
C TYR A 142 13.59 -9.91 1.15
N ASP A 143 14.69 -10.59 0.81
CA ASP A 143 14.98 -11.00 -0.56
C ASP A 143 13.94 -12.00 -1.06
N LYS A 144 13.51 -12.95 -0.20
CA LYS A 144 12.40 -13.85 -0.51
C LYS A 144 11.11 -13.10 -0.76
N HIS A 145 10.70 -12.21 0.14
CA HIS A 145 9.48 -11.41 -0.02
C HIS A 145 9.52 -10.56 -1.30
N LEU A 146 10.66 -9.96 -1.62
CA LEU A 146 10.85 -9.20 -2.85
C LEU A 146 10.68 -10.10 -4.09
N SER A 147 11.31 -11.28 -4.09
CA SER A 147 11.20 -12.26 -5.17
C SER A 147 9.76 -12.77 -5.36
N ASP A 148 9.06 -13.06 -4.26
CA ASP A 148 7.65 -13.49 -4.28
C ASP A 148 6.76 -12.38 -4.86
N LYS A 149 7.02 -11.12 -4.48
CA LYS A 149 6.28 -9.97 -4.97
C LYS A 149 6.51 -9.74 -6.47
N ILE A 150 7.77 -9.83 -6.93
CA ILE A 150 8.09 -9.74 -8.36
C ILE A 150 7.36 -10.85 -9.13
N SER A 151 7.46 -12.09 -8.65
CA SER A 151 6.77 -13.23 -9.27
C SER A 151 5.26 -13.00 -9.35
N SER A 152 4.64 -12.49 -8.28
CA SER A 152 3.21 -12.20 -8.26
C SER A 152 2.80 -11.15 -9.29
N TYR A 153 3.61 -10.09 -9.49
CA TYR A 153 3.34 -9.08 -10.51
C TYR A 153 3.55 -9.61 -11.92
N VAL A 154 4.54 -10.48 -12.14
CA VAL A 154 4.75 -11.13 -13.44
C VAL A 154 3.54 -12.02 -13.79
N ILE A 155 3.05 -12.80 -12.82
CA ILE A 155 1.85 -13.63 -13.01
C ILE A 155 0.64 -12.75 -13.33
N GLU A 156 0.38 -11.70 -12.54
CA GLU A 156 -0.72 -10.77 -12.79
C GLU A 156 -0.60 -10.10 -14.16
N HIS A 157 0.61 -9.72 -14.56
CA HIS A 157 0.86 -9.10 -15.85
C HIS A 157 0.57 -10.05 -17.02
N ASN A 158 1.02 -11.30 -16.92
CA ASN A 158 0.73 -12.33 -17.93
C ASN A 158 -0.76 -12.66 -18.01
N ASP A 159 -1.45 -12.69 -16.86
CA ASP A 159 -2.89 -12.88 -16.80
C ASP A 159 -3.63 -11.70 -17.48
N ASN A 160 -3.25 -10.46 -17.16
CA ASN A 160 -3.83 -9.28 -17.80
C ASN A 160 -3.55 -9.26 -19.32
N LEU A 161 -2.40 -9.74 -19.79
CA LEU A 161 -2.13 -9.85 -21.24
C LEU A 161 -3.14 -10.75 -21.96
N GLN A 162 -3.58 -11.84 -21.32
CA GLN A 162 -4.56 -12.76 -21.89
C GLN A 162 -6.00 -12.32 -21.68
N HIS A 163 -6.33 -11.79 -20.49
CA HIS A 163 -7.71 -11.62 -20.04
C HIS A 163 -8.16 -10.16 -19.85
N ASP A 164 -7.24 -9.20 -19.65
CA ASP A 164 -7.56 -7.77 -19.43
C ASP A 164 -6.47 -6.84 -19.99
N GLN A 165 -6.47 -6.73 -21.32
CA GLN A 165 -5.49 -5.95 -22.06
C GLN A 165 -5.54 -4.45 -21.70
N THR A 166 -6.70 -3.93 -21.29
CA THR A 166 -6.82 -2.53 -20.87
C THR A 166 -6.04 -2.28 -19.58
N LYS A 167 -6.19 -3.17 -18.59
CA LYS A 167 -5.42 -3.10 -17.35
C LYS A 167 -3.92 -3.30 -17.59
N MET A 168 -3.54 -4.21 -18.50
CA MET A 168 -2.15 -4.36 -18.94
C MET A 168 -1.58 -3.06 -19.51
N ILE A 169 -2.25 -2.45 -20.50
CA ILE A 169 -1.81 -1.22 -21.15
C ILE A 169 -1.67 -0.08 -20.14
N ASN A 170 -2.66 0.07 -19.24
CA ASN A 170 -2.61 1.10 -18.20
C ASN A 170 -1.41 0.90 -17.25
N SER A 171 -1.11 -0.35 -16.89
CA SER A 171 0.05 -0.71 -16.07
C SER A 171 1.37 -0.35 -16.75
N ILE A 172 1.56 -0.78 -18.02
CA ILE A 172 2.79 -0.52 -18.79
C ILE A 172 3.01 0.97 -19.01
N LEU A 173 1.96 1.70 -19.35
CA LEU A 173 2.05 3.13 -19.60
C LEU A 173 2.15 3.94 -18.31
N ASN A 174 2.03 3.31 -17.13
CA ASN A 174 1.90 3.96 -15.83
C ASN A 174 0.83 5.08 -15.87
N ARG A 175 -0.29 4.81 -16.54
CA ARG A 175 -1.37 5.78 -16.76
C ARG A 175 -2.57 5.42 -15.91
N LYS A 176 -3.14 6.43 -15.26
CA LYS A 176 -4.49 6.34 -14.72
C LYS A 176 -5.48 6.56 -15.87
N PRO A 177 -6.52 5.71 -16.00
CA PRO A 177 -7.61 5.95 -16.95
C PRO A 177 -8.16 7.36 -16.75
N ARG A 178 -8.27 8.12 -17.85
CA ARG A 178 -8.94 9.41 -17.85
C ARG A 178 -10.33 9.21 -18.42
N HIS A 179 -11.34 9.67 -17.70
CA HIS A 179 -12.73 9.60 -18.12
C HIS A 179 -13.23 11.00 -18.45
N ILE A 180 -13.93 11.13 -19.57
CA ILE A 180 -14.69 12.33 -19.92
C ILE A 180 -16.15 11.98 -19.67
N VAL A 181 -16.84 12.78 -18.87
CA VAL A 181 -18.28 12.66 -18.64
C VAL A 181 -18.97 13.62 -19.59
N LEU A 182 -19.85 13.09 -20.42
CA LEU A 182 -20.64 13.87 -21.38
C LEU A 182 -22.10 13.88 -20.91
N ASP A 183 -22.59 15.05 -20.46
CA ASP A 183 -23.97 15.20 -20.01
C ASP A 183 -24.95 15.35 -21.19
N ARG A 184 -24.45 15.84 -22.33
CA ARG A 184 -25.22 16.22 -23.51
C ARG A 184 -24.40 16.00 -24.77
N LEU A 185 -25.04 15.50 -25.83
CA LEU A 185 -24.40 15.26 -27.12
C LEU A 185 -25.31 15.74 -28.26
N SER A 186 -24.71 16.45 -29.22
CA SER A 186 -25.32 16.74 -30.52
C SER A 186 -24.62 15.90 -31.59
N PHE A 187 -25.37 15.18 -32.40
CA PHE A 187 -24.84 14.33 -33.47
C PHE A 187 -25.78 14.34 -34.69
N ILE A 188 -25.28 13.86 -35.83
CA ILE A 188 -26.07 13.76 -37.06
C ILE A 188 -26.74 12.38 -37.08
N ASP A 189 -28.08 12.34 -37.12
CA ASP A 189 -28.85 11.10 -37.27
C ASP A 189 -28.63 10.49 -38.67
N ASN A 190 -29.00 9.23 -38.85
CA ASN A 190 -29.01 8.52 -40.13
C ASN A 190 -29.82 9.23 -41.23
N LYS A 191 -30.68 10.18 -40.86
CA LYS A 191 -31.46 11.02 -41.77
C LYS A 191 -30.75 12.31 -42.20
N GLY A 192 -29.57 12.60 -41.64
CA GLY A 192 -28.80 13.82 -41.93
C GLY A 192 -29.16 15.03 -41.06
N ASP A 193 -30.12 14.88 -40.15
CA ASP A 193 -30.57 15.96 -39.25
C ASP A 193 -29.75 16.00 -37.96
N TYR A 194 -29.59 17.21 -37.40
CA TYR A 194 -28.97 17.41 -36.10
C TYR A 194 -29.91 16.93 -35.00
N ALA A 195 -29.51 15.87 -34.31
CA ALA A 195 -30.19 15.33 -33.14
C ALA A 195 -29.43 15.73 -31.86
N PHE A 196 -30.19 16.00 -30.81
CA PHE A 196 -29.66 16.32 -29.49
C PHE A 196 -30.18 15.32 -28.47
N THR A 197 -29.29 14.79 -27.63
CA THR A 197 -29.63 13.80 -26.61
C THR A 197 -28.97 14.09 -25.27
N ASN A 198 -29.68 13.73 -24.21
CA ASN A 198 -29.20 13.67 -22.82
C ASN A 198 -29.26 12.24 -22.27
N ASN A 199 -29.61 11.24 -23.09
CA ASN A 199 -29.68 9.86 -22.67
C ASN A 199 -28.26 9.24 -22.64
N PRO A 200 -27.78 8.78 -21.47
CA PRO A 200 -26.41 8.28 -21.31
C PRO A 200 -26.07 7.11 -22.26
N GLU A 201 -27.01 6.22 -22.54
CA GLU A 201 -26.76 5.08 -23.44
C GLU A 201 -26.54 5.52 -24.90
N ILE A 202 -27.30 6.52 -25.35
CA ILE A 202 -27.17 7.09 -26.70
C ILE A 202 -25.86 7.86 -26.81
N ILE A 203 -25.51 8.63 -25.77
CA ILE A 203 -24.25 9.37 -25.69
C ILE A 203 -23.05 8.41 -25.77
N GLU A 204 -23.07 7.32 -25.00
CA GLU A 204 -22.00 6.32 -25.00
C GLU A 204 -21.83 5.69 -26.39
N LYS A 205 -22.94 5.24 -27.00
CA LYS A 205 -22.91 4.62 -28.32
C LYS A 205 -22.34 5.54 -29.40
N GLU A 206 -22.82 6.78 -29.47
CA GLU A 206 -22.36 7.74 -30.48
C GLU A 206 -20.92 8.22 -30.19
N ALA A 207 -20.52 8.34 -28.92
CA ALA A 207 -19.14 8.64 -28.56
C ALA A 207 -18.17 7.52 -28.97
N ILE A 208 -18.52 6.25 -28.70
CA ILE A 208 -17.73 5.08 -29.16
C ILE A 208 -17.59 5.13 -30.68
N LYS A 209 -18.69 5.30 -31.40
CA LYS A 209 -18.70 5.38 -32.87
C LYS A 209 -17.81 6.52 -33.37
N HIS A 210 -17.86 7.69 -32.76
CA HIS A 210 -17.03 8.84 -33.13
C HIS A 210 -15.54 8.52 -32.94
N PHE A 211 -15.14 8.08 -31.74
CA PHE A 211 -13.72 7.89 -31.42
C PHE A 211 -13.09 6.63 -32.02
N GLN A 212 -13.88 5.59 -32.34
CA GLN A 212 -13.39 4.41 -33.04
C GLN A 212 -12.76 4.73 -34.41
N HIS A 213 -13.26 5.77 -35.09
CA HIS A 213 -12.79 6.14 -36.43
C HIS A 213 -11.77 7.29 -36.43
N GLN A 214 -11.52 7.93 -35.29
CA GLN A 214 -10.58 9.05 -35.16
C GLN A 214 -9.11 8.60 -35.21
N ALA A 215 -8.82 7.36 -34.85
CA ALA A 215 -7.46 6.81 -34.91
C ALA A 215 -7.00 6.43 -36.35
N GLY A 216 -7.84 6.66 -37.36
CA GLY A 216 -7.63 6.20 -38.72
C GLY A 216 -8.00 4.71 -38.91
N PRO A 217 -8.16 4.24 -40.15
CA PRO A 217 -8.30 2.81 -40.41
C PRO A 217 -7.10 2.06 -39.83
N PRO A 218 -7.27 0.81 -39.37
CA PRO A 218 -6.13 -0.04 -39.03
C PRO A 218 -5.13 0.01 -40.18
N ASN A 219 -3.85 0.22 -39.84
CA ASN A 219 -2.79 0.40 -40.81
C ASN A 219 -2.82 -0.79 -41.79
N THR A 220 -3.28 -0.58 -43.02
CA THR A 220 -3.45 -1.65 -44.03
C THR A 220 -2.12 -2.13 -44.60
N LYS A 221 -1.01 -1.51 -44.16
CA LYS A 221 0.33 -1.99 -44.45
C LYS A 221 0.63 -3.15 -43.52
N ASP A 222 0.69 -4.36 -44.07
CA ASP A 222 1.24 -5.53 -43.39
C ASP A 222 2.70 -5.25 -43.03
N ILE A 223 2.93 -4.74 -41.81
CA ILE A 223 4.27 -4.52 -41.28
C ILE A 223 4.83 -5.90 -40.93
N THR A 224 5.53 -6.50 -41.88
CA THR A 224 6.08 -7.86 -41.77
C THR A 224 7.60 -7.87 -41.64
N ASN A 225 8.27 -6.81 -42.09
CA ASN A 225 9.72 -6.67 -42.06
C ASN A 225 10.15 -5.23 -41.71
N LEU A 226 11.42 -5.06 -41.31
CA LEU A 226 11.97 -3.74 -40.95
C LEU A 226 11.81 -2.72 -42.10
N ASP A 227 11.86 -3.19 -43.35
CA ASP A 227 11.71 -2.34 -44.52
C ASP A 227 10.31 -1.78 -44.74
N SER A 228 9.30 -2.46 -44.22
CA SER A 228 7.89 -2.04 -44.25
C SER A 228 7.53 -1.01 -43.18
N LEU A 229 8.44 -0.75 -42.21
CA LEU A 229 8.24 0.31 -41.22
C LEU A 229 8.39 1.69 -41.85
N PRO A 230 7.64 2.70 -41.38
CA PRO A 230 7.91 4.09 -41.71
C PRO A 230 9.34 4.48 -41.32
N GLN A 231 9.98 5.35 -42.10
CA GLN A 231 11.38 5.72 -41.91
C GLN A 231 11.68 6.22 -40.50
N ASP A 232 10.77 6.99 -39.90
CA ASP A 232 10.89 7.53 -38.54
C ASP A 232 11.03 6.44 -37.45
N TRP A 233 10.56 5.22 -37.75
CA TRP A 233 10.59 4.09 -36.82
C TRP A 233 11.67 3.07 -37.17
N LYS A 234 12.18 3.05 -38.40
CA LYS A 234 13.23 2.11 -38.83
C LYS A 234 14.45 2.22 -37.93
N ASP A 235 14.93 3.43 -37.68
CA ASP A 235 16.15 3.65 -36.90
C ASP A 235 16.01 3.22 -35.43
N HIS A 236 14.80 3.32 -34.88
CA HIS A 236 14.51 2.93 -33.50
C HIS A 236 14.41 1.42 -33.30
N TYR A 237 13.94 0.70 -34.34
CA TYR A 237 13.75 -0.74 -34.30
C TYR A 237 14.82 -1.53 -35.04
N ASP A 238 15.79 -0.86 -35.67
CA ASP A 238 16.95 -1.51 -36.27
C ASP A 238 17.88 -2.05 -35.17
N PRO A 239 18.01 -3.38 -35.03
CA PRO A 239 18.85 -3.98 -34.00
C PRO A 239 20.34 -3.66 -34.20
N THR A 240 20.76 -3.22 -35.39
CA THR A 240 22.15 -2.80 -35.66
C THR A 240 22.47 -1.40 -35.14
N LEU A 241 21.44 -0.56 -34.94
CA LEU A 241 21.56 0.80 -34.40
C LEU A 241 21.32 0.85 -32.88
N GLN A 242 20.64 -0.17 -32.33
CA GLN A 242 20.54 -0.35 -30.88
C GLN A 242 21.88 -0.77 -30.29
N ASN A 243 22.68 0.23 -29.91
CA ASN A 243 23.80 0.04 -28.99
C ASN A 243 23.22 -0.43 -27.65
N ILE A 244 23.10 -1.75 -27.47
CA ILE A 244 22.93 -2.36 -26.16
C ILE A 244 24.17 -1.96 -25.37
N LYS A 245 24.06 -0.85 -24.63
CA LYS A 245 25.04 -0.50 -23.61
C LYS A 245 24.84 -1.55 -22.54
N GLU A 246 25.62 -2.62 -22.63
CA GLU A 246 25.89 -3.55 -21.53
C GLU A 246 26.50 -2.73 -20.38
N LYS A 247 25.65 -2.04 -19.63
CA LYS A 247 25.96 -1.56 -18.29
C LYS A 247 25.24 -2.51 -17.34
N TRP A 248 25.88 -3.64 -17.13
CA TRP A 248 25.70 -4.46 -15.94
C TRP A 248 26.34 -3.75 -14.75
#